data_AF-A0A384L504-F1
#
_entry.id   AF-A0A384L504-F1
#
_cell.length_a   1.000
_cell.length_b   1.000
_cell.length_c   1.000
_cell.angle_alpha   90.00
_cell.angle_beta   90.00
_cell.angle_gamma   90.00
#
_symmetry.space_group_name_H-M   'P 1'
#
loop_
_entity.id
_entity.type
_entity.pdbx_description
1 polymer ?
#
loop_
_entity_poly.entity_id
_entity_poly.type
_entity_poly.pdbx_seq_one_letter_code
_entity_poly.pdbx_strand_id
1 'polypeptide(L)'
;MAELQTQTVSSGKTVFVATDEPERGSKGPFYVVYSTEDAENRWGYLCGNCDSFDTAMDTMARIECNNCGNVRKPEEWDAAHE
;
A
#
# COMPACT_ATOMS: atom_id res chain seq x y z
N MET A 1 -13.69 9.27 -5.96
CA MET A 1 -13.60 9.20 -4.49
C MET A 1 -13.07 7.81 -4.21
N ALA A 2 -11.90 7.70 -3.59
CA ALA A 2 -11.30 6.39 -3.32
C ALA A 2 -12.25 5.57 -2.45
N GLU A 3 -12.33 4.27 -2.71
CA GLU A 3 -13.12 3.33 -1.91
C GLU A 3 -12.31 2.96 -0.67
N LEU A 4 -12.63 3.62 0.45
CA LEU A 4 -11.93 3.42 1.72
C LEU A 4 -12.60 2.35 2.58
N GLN A 5 -11.82 1.33 2.94
CA GLN A 5 -12.21 0.34 3.93
C GLN A 5 -11.63 0.71 5.30
N THR A 6 -12.50 0.79 6.31
CA THR A 6 -12.08 0.99 7.69
C THR A 6 -11.50 -0.29 8.27
N GLN A 7 -10.30 -0.21 8.84
CA GLN A 7 -9.66 -1.31 9.57
C GLN A 7 -9.07 -0.82 10.89
N THR A 8 -8.94 -1.74 11.85
CA THR A 8 -8.25 -1.46 13.12
C THR A 8 -6.94 -2.23 13.15
N VAL A 9 -5.83 -1.51 13.25
CA VAL A 9 -4.50 -2.14 13.38
C VAL A 9 -4.27 -2.63 14.81
N SER A 10 -3.24 -3.47 15.00
CA SER A 10 -2.92 -4.10 16.30
C SER A 10 -2.69 -3.14 17.46
N SER A 11 -2.33 -1.88 17.19
CA SER A 11 -2.21 -0.82 18.20
C SER A 11 -3.55 -0.24 18.67
N GLY A 12 -4.68 -0.69 18.11
CA GLY A 12 -6.02 -0.16 18.37
C GLY A 12 -6.37 1.11 17.58
N LYS A 13 -5.46 1.56 16.70
CA LYS A 13 -5.71 2.71 15.81
C LYS A 13 -6.61 2.30 14.64
N THR A 14 -7.63 3.12 14.35
CA THR A 14 -8.41 3.03 13.13
C THR A 14 -7.65 3.65 11.95
N VAL A 15 -7.64 2.95 10.83
CA VAL A 15 -7.03 3.37 9.56
C VAL A 15 -7.99 3.12 8.41
N PHE A 16 -7.72 3.75 7.28
CA PHE A 16 -8.59 3.72 6.10
C PHE A 16 -7.78 3.25 4.89
N VAL A 17 -8.16 2.11 4.33
CA VAL A 17 -7.42 1.43 3.26
C VAL A 17 -8.10 1.70 1.92
N ALA A 18 -7.39 2.32 0.98
CA ALA A 18 -7.88 2.52 -0.40
C ALA A 18 -7.70 1.24 -1.21
N THR A 19 -8.80 0.52 -1.45
CA THR A 19 -8.76 -0.80 -2.10
C THR A 19 -8.97 -0.76 -3.61
N ASP A 20 -9.41 0.36 -4.16
CA ASP A 20 -9.71 0.54 -5.59
C ASP A 20 -8.46 0.83 -6.45
N GLU A 21 -7.40 1.37 -5.84
CA GLU A 21 -6.16 1.75 -6.53
C GLU A 21 -4.94 0.99 -5.96
N PRO A 22 -4.81 -0.33 -6.20
CA PRO A 22 -3.68 -1.10 -5.71
C PRO A 22 -2.38 -0.84 -6.48
N GLU A 23 -1.30 -0.66 -5.74
CA GLU A 23 0.06 -0.71 -6.27
C GLU A 23 0.48 -2.16 -6.52
N ARG A 24 1.00 -2.45 -7.72
CA ARG A 24 1.40 -3.81 -8.09
C ARG A 24 2.61 -4.27 -7.27
N GLY A 25 2.54 -5.45 -6.66
CA GLY A 25 3.68 -6.11 -6.01
C GLY A 25 4.12 -7.39 -6.69
N SER A 26 5.20 -7.98 -6.19
CA SER A 26 5.77 -9.24 -6.70
C SER A 26 4.97 -10.47 -6.31
N LYS A 27 4.34 -10.46 -5.13
CA LYS A 27 3.52 -11.57 -4.59
C LYS A 27 2.03 -11.23 -4.53
N GLY A 28 1.70 -9.96 -4.34
CA GLY A 28 0.33 -9.44 -4.32
C GLY A 28 0.34 -7.91 -4.30
N PRO A 29 -0.83 -7.26 -4.37
CA PRO A 29 -0.93 -5.81 -4.39
C PRO A 29 -0.50 -5.17 -3.05
N PHE A 30 -0.21 -3.88 -3.08
CA PHE A 30 -0.15 -3.01 -1.92
C PHE A 30 -1.26 -1.99 -1.99
N TYR A 31 -1.96 -1.76 -0.89
CA TYR A 31 -3.02 -0.76 -0.80
C TYR A 31 -2.56 0.41 0.05
N VAL A 32 -2.85 1.64 -0.39
CA VAL A 32 -2.51 2.84 0.39
C VAL A 32 -3.38 2.89 1.64
N VAL A 33 -2.77 3.21 2.77
CA VAL A 33 -3.45 3.32 4.06
C VAL A 33 -3.36 4.76 4.53
N TYR A 34 -4.48 5.32 4.94
CA TYR A 34 -4.64 6.67 5.46
C TYR A 34 -4.99 6.64 6.94
N SER A 35 -4.60 7.70 7.66
CA SER A 35 -4.95 7.87 9.08
C SER A 35 -6.30 8.56 9.30
N THR A 36 -6.88 9.16 8.26
CA THR A 36 -8.19 9.83 8.28
C THR A 36 -9.06 9.38 7.12
N GLU A 37 -10.38 9.54 7.27
CA GLU A 37 -11.39 9.14 6.29
C GLU A 37 -11.39 9.99 5.01
N ASP A 38 -10.76 11.16 5.06
CA ASP A 38 -10.70 12.14 3.96
C ASP A 38 -9.63 11.79 2.91
N ALA A 39 -8.84 10.73 3.16
CA ALA A 39 -7.69 10.32 2.35
C ALA A 39 -6.60 11.41 2.17
N GLU A 40 -6.46 12.32 3.13
CA GLU A 40 -5.48 13.42 3.05
C GLU A 40 -4.12 13.07 3.68
N ASN A 41 -4.11 12.22 4.72
CA ASN A 41 -2.88 11.85 5.44
C ASN A 41 -2.52 10.38 5.22
N ARG A 42 -1.52 10.13 4.37
CA ARG A 42 -0.97 8.78 4.13
C ARG A 42 -0.26 8.28 5.38
N TRP A 43 -0.70 7.14 5.90
CA TRP A 43 -0.14 6.46 7.05
C TRP A 43 0.88 5.39 6.64
N GLY A 44 0.63 4.65 5.57
CA GLY A 44 1.49 3.54 5.13
C GLY A 44 0.84 2.71 4.03
N TYR A 45 1.17 1.41 4.00
CA TYR A 45 0.59 0.45 3.04
C TYR A 45 0.15 -0.83 3.72
N LEU A 46 -0.89 -1.45 3.17
CA LEU A 46 -1.32 -2.81 3.50
C LEU A 46 -0.80 -3.76 2.42
N CYS A 47 -0.08 -4.81 2.82
CA CYS A 47 0.32 -5.88 1.92
C CYS A 47 -0.87 -6.81 1.64
N GLY A 48 -1.44 -6.75 0.44
CA GLY A 48 -2.55 -7.61 0.02
C GLY A 48 -2.21 -9.09 -0.18
N ASN A 49 -0.95 -9.50 0.02
CA ASN A 49 -0.54 -10.91 -0.01
C ASN A 49 -0.64 -11.58 1.37
N CYS A 50 -0.44 -10.84 2.47
CA CYS A 50 -0.44 -11.41 3.81
C CYS A 50 -1.15 -10.55 4.86
N ASP A 51 -1.89 -9.54 4.41
CA ASP A 51 -2.68 -8.60 5.23
C ASP A 51 -1.87 -7.89 6.33
N SER A 52 -0.56 -7.73 6.11
CA SER A 52 0.32 -7.03 7.04
C SER A 52 0.44 -5.55 6.71
N PHE A 53 0.37 -4.71 7.75
CA PHE A 53 0.69 -3.28 7.71
C PHE A 53 2.17 -2.98 7.96
N ASP A 54 2.97 -4.02 8.26
CA ASP A 54 4.41 -3.88 8.48
C ASP A 54 5.14 -3.81 7.12
N THR A 55 5.21 -2.60 6.59
CA THR A 55 5.86 -2.28 5.33
C THR A 55 6.90 -1.18 5.50
N ALA A 56 8.04 -1.33 4.83
CA ALA A 56 9.05 -0.29 4.70
C ALA A 56 8.92 0.39 3.33
N MET A 57 9.14 1.70 3.29
CA MET A 57 9.30 2.47 2.05
C MET A 57 10.63 3.21 2.08
N ASP A 58 11.41 3.11 1.00
CA ASP A 58 12.66 3.86 0.85
C ASP A 58 12.46 5.21 0.13
N THR A 59 13.54 5.97 0.02
CA THR A 59 13.54 7.28 -0.66
C THR A 59 13.26 7.20 -2.16
N MET A 60 13.30 6.01 -2.75
CA MET A 60 12.97 5.76 -4.16
C MET A 60 11.53 5.24 -4.34
N ALA A 61 10.70 5.35 -3.30
CA ALA A 61 9.33 4.86 -3.29
C ALA A 61 9.21 3.35 -3.59
N ARG A 62 10.25 2.57 -3.30
CA ARG A 62 10.15 1.12 -3.25
C ARG A 62 9.49 0.75 -1.94
N ILE A 63 8.50 -0.13 -2.02
CA ILE A 63 7.79 -0.66 -0.86
C ILE A 63 8.19 -2.12 -0.69
N GLU A 64 8.48 -2.53 0.54
CA GLU A 64 8.71 -3.93 0.91
C GLU A 64 7.86 -4.30 2.13
N CYS A 65 7.23 -5.48 2.10
CA CYS A 65 6.58 -6.05 3.26
C CYS A 65 7.60 -6.81 4.10
N ASN A 66 7.83 -6.37 5.34
CA ASN A 66 8.80 -6.97 6.25
C ASN A 66 8.41 -8.40 6.67
N ASN A 67 7.12 -8.76 6.56
CA ASN A 67 6.63 -10.08 6.99
C ASN A 67 6.77 -11.18 5.91
N CYS A 68 6.50 -10.85 4.64
CA CYS A 68 6.49 -11.86 3.56
C CYS A 68 7.46 -11.56 2.41
N GLY A 69 8.19 -10.44 2.43
CA GLY A 69 9.09 -10.04 1.36
C GLY A 69 8.39 -9.76 0.03
N ASN A 70 7.11 -9.37 0.07
CA ASN A 70 6.46 -8.77 -1.12
C ASN A 70 7.14 -7.43 -1.39
N VAL A 71 7.37 -7.09 -2.65
CA VAL A 71 8.04 -5.83 -3.05
C VAL A 71 7.23 -5.16 -4.15
N ARG A 72 7.00 -3.84 -4.05
CA ARG A 72 6.35 -3.04 -5.11
C ARG A 72 7.14 -3.18 -6.40
N LYS A 73 6.45 -3.56 -7.47
CA LYS A 73 6.99 -3.52 -8.82
C LYS A 73 6.95 -2.07 -9.28
N PRO A 74 8.02 -1.57 -9.93
CA PRO A 74 7.97 -0.26 -10.57
C PRO A 74 6.77 -0.23 -11.53
N GLU A 75 6.10 0.91 -11.61
CA GLU A 75 5.12 1.15 -12.66
C GLU A 75 5.80 0.87 -14.00
N GLU A 76 5.16 0.04 -14.84
CA GLU A 76 5.68 -0.20 -16.18
C GLU A 76 5.54 1.11 -16.92
N TRP A 77 6.66 1.84 -17.03
CA TRP A 77 6.79 2.88 -18.03
C TRP A 77 6.76 2.13 -19.36
N ASP A 78 5.64 2.20 -20.07
CA ASP A 78 5.59 1.86 -21.48
C ASP A 78 6.69 2.70 -22.12
N ALA A 79 7.83 2.07 -22.38
CA ALA A 79 8.90 2.67 -23.14
C ALA A 79 8.32 2.84 -24.54
N ALA A 80 7.65 3.96 -24.76
CA ALA A 80 7.36 4.51 -26.06
C ALA A 80 8.72 4.67 -26.74
N HIS A 81 9.14 3.59 -27.38
CA HIS A 81 10.24 3.56 -28.30
C HIS A 81 9.85 4.46 -29.47
N GLU A 82 10.63 5.51 -29.66
CA GLU A 82 10.78 6.18 -30.95
C GLU A 82 12.01 5.64 -31.69
#